data_AF-A0A1L7XP93-F1
#
_entry.id   AF-A0A1L7XP93-F1
#
_cell.length_a   1.000
_cell.length_b   1.000
_cell.length_c   1.000
_cell.angle_alpha   90.00
_cell.angle_beta   90.00
_cell.angle_gamma   90.00
#
_symmetry.space_group_name_H-M   'P 1'
#
loop_
_entity.id
_entity.type
_entity.pdbx_description
1 polymer ?
#
loop_
_entity_poly.entity_id
_entity_poly.type
_entity_poly.pdbx_seq_one_letter_code
_entity_poly.pdbx_strand_id
1 'polypeptide(L)'
;MVSEYDYNPLPPGSIRLFTLQPGAGDAPIECNLTTILLSDTNTTTSKFKALSYTWANPLGEDNPLYKPYDTVQSYILCDGKRMKVKENLNDALWQLREQKDSSRLWIDAVCINQADDEEIYRQLKLMPRIYSDASWVVIWLGKEDSSTYEAIQVMEKNKESLIISSMMRGGNAFSRFDCTTESQSDSMTDREWHVIANFLLRTWFSRLWTLQEVLLPTRTTSFCGSRQVDISLAVLFAGIMLRNSEKNRAICKSARPFRVELAIRRLGAAASVAVWMGCTWPSDGFGSRAFLRYHKIDYELTIPRKFKWLVALELLVHEARQRECSKPKDKIIAPLAFAIHERYVPDTVDFHYLETGIQSILDYPQSTEELYCKFTHFMISSMANLDILSRAHRNDDGQDRDIDLSLPSWVPPFHTAGSTSLIDELLFTQYDAAKHLDRPYQGKLTEYRHKQPTQS
;
A
#
# COMPACT_ATOMS: atom_id res chain seq x y z
N MET A 1 -33.44 -28.01 -0.91
CA MET A 1 -32.60 -27.02 -0.21
C MET A 1 -31.20 -27.15 -0.79
N VAL A 2 -30.62 -26.05 -1.30
CA VAL A 2 -29.22 -26.05 -1.75
C VAL A 2 -28.34 -26.07 -0.50
N SER A 3 -27.41 -27.03 -0.39
CA SER A 3 -26.48 -27.11 0.74
C SER A 3 -25.47 -25.95 0.70
N GLU A 4 -24.98 -25.52 1.86
CA GLU A 4 -23.86 -24.57 1.93
C GLU A 4 -22.57 -25.23 1.43
N TYR A 5 -21.70 -24.43 0.82
CA TYR A 5 -20.39 -24.87 0.36
C TYR A 5 -19.48 -25.14 1.57
N ASP A 6 -18.70 -26.22 1.48
CA ASP A 6 -17.76 -26.63 2.51
C ASP A 6 -16.36 -26.78 1.91
N TYR A 7 -15.35 -26.30 2.64
CA TYR A 7 -13.98 -26.21 2.15
C TYR A 7 -13.22 -27.52 2.38
N ASN A 8 -12.66 -28.09 1.32
CA ASN A 8 -11.69 -29.18 1.44
C ASN A 8 -10.32 -28.62 1.84
N PRO A 9 -9.60 -29.20 2.83
CA PRO A 9 -8.28 -28.72 3.24
C PRO A 9 -7.27 -28.63 2.09
N LEU A 10 -6.47 -27.57 2.09
CA LEU A 10 -5.40 -27.39 1.10
C LEU A 10 -4.14 -28.17 1.47
N PRO A 11 -3.54 -28.93 0.52
CA PRO A 11 -2.18 -29.43 0.68
C PRO A 11 -1.15 -28.28 0.79
N PRO A 12 0.02 -28.50 1.41
CA PRO A 12 1.08 -27.50 1.48
C PRO A 12 1.48 -27.00 0.09
N GLY A 13 1.71 -25.69 -0.04
CA GLY A 13 2.09 -25.04 -1.32
C GLY A 13 1.00 -24.99 -2.39
N SER A 14 -0.23 -25.41 -2.06
CA SER A 14 -1.37 -25.39 -2.98
C SER A 14 -2.26 -24.16 -2.76
N ILE A 15 -2.98 -23.77 -3.80
CA ILE A 15 -3.97 -22.69 -3.81
C ILE A 15 -5.28 -23.20 -4.44
N ARG A 16 -6.40 -22.55 -4.12
CA ARG A 16 -7.66 -22.75 -4.88
C ARG A 16 -7.76 -21.69 -5.98
N LEU A 17 -8.26 -22.08 -7.14
CA LEU A 17 -8.64 -21.19 -8.22
C LEU A 17 -10.15 -21.20 -8.39
N PHE A 18 -10.72 -20.00 -8.42
CA PHE A 18 -12.11 -19.69 -8.68
C PHE A 18 -12.34 -19.61 -10.19
N THR A 19 -13.08 -20.56 -10.76
CA THR A 19 -13.50 -20.49 -12.16
C THR A 19 -14.88 -19.86 -12.22
N LEU A 20 -14.95 -18.60 -12.66
CA LEU A 20 -16.20 -17.89 -12.91
C LEU A 20 -16.85 -18.42 -14.18
N GLN A 21 -18.07 -18.95 -14.08
CA GLN A 21 -18.81 -19.45 -15.23
C GLN A 21 -19.42 -18.29 -16.05
N PRO A 22 -19.52 -18.46 -17.38
CA PRO A 22 -20.13 -17.45 -18.23
C PRO A 22 -21.62 -17.30 -17.91
N GLY A 23 -22.17 -16.11 -18.18
CA GLY A 23 -23.58 -15.85 -17.96
C GLY A 23 -24.03 -14.53 -18.55
N ALA A 24 -25.34 -14.39 -18.76
CA ALA A 24 -25.95 -13.20 -19.33
C ALA A 24 -27.10 -12.68 -18.46
N GLY A 25 -27.31 -11.36 -18.48
CA GLY A 25 -28.38 -10.69 -17.74
C GLY A 25 -28.37 -11.02 -16.25
N ASP A 26 -29.55 -11.34 -15.72
CA ASP A 26 -29.78 -11.59 -14.29
C ASP A 26 -29.53 -13.05 -13.88
N ALA A 27 -28.88 -13.85 -14.74
CA ALA A 27 -28.47 -15.20 -14.37
C ALA A 27 -27.62 -15.16 -13.08
N PRO A 28 -27.77 -16.15 -12.18
CA PRO A 28 -26.96 -16.21 -10.96
C PRO A 28 -25.47 -16.31 -11.28
N ILE A 29 -24.62 -15.86 -10.36
CA ILE A 29 -23.18 -16.07 -10.45
C ILE A 29 -22.89 -17.52 -10.06
N GLU A 30 -22.34 -18.28 -10.99
CA GLU A 30 -21.91 -19.65 -10.80
C GLU A 30 -20.39 -19.77 -10.92
N CYS A 31 -19.81 -20.67 -10.14
CA CYS A 31 -18.38 -20.89 -10.11
C CYS A 31 -18.01 -22.31 -9.69
N ASN A 32 -16.74 -22.66 -9.89
CA ASN A 32 -16.13 -23.89 -9.40
C ASN A 32 -14.80 -23.58 -8.73
N LEU A 33 -14.49 -24.27 -7.62
CA LEU A 33 -13.19 -24.17 -6.97
C LEU A 33 -12.32 -25.38 -7.30
N THR A 34 -11.14 -25.13 -7.85
CA THR A 34 -10.16 -26.17 -8.21
C THR A 34 -8.87 -25.97 -7.44
N THR A 35 -8.31 -27.04 -6.87
CA THR A 35 -7.04 -26.97 -6.15
C THR A 35 -5.89 -27.24 -7.10
N ILE A 36 -4.87 -26.37 -7.08
CA ILE A 36 -3.63 -26.54 -7.83
C ILE A 36 -2.42 -26.35 -6.92
N LEU A 37 -1.30 -26.98 -7.28
CA LEU A 37 -0.01 -26.72 -6.65
C LEU A 37 0.62 -25.47 -7.27
N LEU A 38 1.01 -24.48 -6.48
CA LEU A 38 1.53 -23.21 -7.00
C LEU A 38 2.89 -23.39 -7.73
N SER A 39 3.64 -24.43 -7.38
CA SER A 39 4.89 -24.78 -8.07
C SER A 39 4.70 -25.56 -9.37
N ASP A 40 3.48 -25.95 -9.74
CA ASP A 40 3.22 -26.63 -11.00
C ASP A 40 3.38 -25.64 -12.17
N THR A 41 4.41 -25.85 -13.00
CA THR A 41 4.75 -24.98 -14.13
C THR A 41 4.00 -25.34 -15.41
N ASN A 42 3.00 -26.24 -15.36
CA ASN A 42 2.18 -26.56 -16.53
C ASN A 42 1.40 -25.33 -17.03
N THR A 43 1.83 -24.78 -18.17
CA THR A 43 1.45 -23.44 -18.64
C THR A 43 -0.04 -23.26 -18.98
N THR A 44 -0.83 -24.33 -19.10
CA THR A 44 -2.27 -24.27 -19.43
C THR A 44 -3.16 -24.39 -18.19
N THR A 45 -2.72 -25.11 -17.16
CA THR A 45 -3.44 -25.29 -15.89
C THR A 45 -3.11 -24.18 -14.90
N SER A 46 -1.91 -23.60 -14.98
CA SER A 46 -1.40 -22.64 -13.99
C SER A 46 -1.65 -21.16 -14.34
N LYS A 47 -2.25 -20.85 -15.49
CA LYS A 47 -2.62 -19.46 -15.82
C LYS A 47 -3.92 -19.07 -15.15
N PHE A 48 -3.85 -18.06 -14.29
CA PHE A 48 -4.99 -17.43 -13.63
C PHE A 48 -4.83 -15.91 -13.61
N LYS A 49 -5.95 -15.20 -13.51
CA LYS A 49 -5.98 -13.79 -13.14
C LYS A 49 -6.12 -13.69 -11.62
N ALA A 50 -5.64 -12.65 -10.96
CA ALA A 50 -5.94 -12.42 -9.54
C ALA A 50 -6.79 -11.16 -9.38
N LEU A 51 -7.72 -11.17 -8.42
CA LEU A 51 -8.58 -10.03 -8.11
C LEU A 51 -7.99 -9.24 -6.95
N SER A 52 -7.86 -7.94 -7.14
CA SER A 52 -7.47 -6.96 -6.13
C SER A 52 -8.67 -6.07 -5.85
N TYR A 53 -9.26 -6.18 -4.67
CA TYR A 53 -10.47 -5.42 -4.32
C TYR A 53 -10.56 -5.20 -2.81
N THR A 54 -11.40 -4.25 -2.37
CA THR A 54 -11.65 -4.04 -0.94
C THR A 54 -12.76 -4.95 -0.41
N TRP A 55 -12.51 -5.65 0.68
CA TRP A 55 -13.52 -6.41 1.42
C TRP A 55 -14.45 -5.51 2.23
N ALA A 56 -14.02 -4.28 2.50
CA ALA A 56 -14.83 -3.26 3.12
C ALA A 56 -15.66 -2.55 2.05
N ASN A 57 -16.33 -1.49 2.46
CA ASN A 57 -17.01 -0.62 1.54
C ASN A 57 -16.06 -0.01 0.49
N PRO A 58 -16.39 0.01 -0.81
CA PRO A 58 -15.60 0.70 -1.81
C PRO A 58 -15.53 2.22 -1.58
N LEU A 59 -16.56 2.79 -0.94
CA LEU A 59 -16.64 4.21 -0.60
C LEU A 59 -16.53 4.38 0.92
N GLY A 60 -15.85 5.44 1.37
CA GLY A 60 -15.86 5.81 2.79
C GLY A 60 -17.25 6.24 3.28
N GLU A 61 -17.54 6.09 4.57
CA GLU A 61 -18.80 6.53 5.20
C GLU A 61 -19.09 8.03 5.00
N ASP A 62 -18.06 8.80 4.72
CA ASP A 62 -18.13 10.22 4.43
C ASP A 62 -18.63 10.54 3.01
N ASN A 63 -18.70 9.55 2.12
CA ASN A 63 -19.20 9.71 0.76
C ASN A 63 -20.74 9.73 0.72
N PRO A 64 -21.39 10.71 0.07
CA PRO A 64 -22.85 10.79 -0.05
C PRO A 64 -23.53 9.55 -0.69
N LEU A 65 -22.77 8.77 -1.46
CA LEU A 65 -23.24 7.57 -2.15
C LEU A 65 -22.86 6.28 -1.40
N TYR A 66 -22.37 6.40 -0.16
CA TYR A 66 -22.13 5.26 0.72
C TYR A 66 -23.39 4.41 0.87
N LYS A 67 -23.22 3.10 0.70
CA LYS A 67 -24.23 2.08 1.02
C LYS A 67 -23.52 0.99 1.82
N PRO A 68 -24.12 0.28 2.77
CA PRO A 68 -23.37 -0.64 3.65
C PRO A 68 -23.00 -1.99 2.98
N TYR A 69 -22.09 -1.96 1.99
CA TYR A 69 -21.65 -3.12 1.19
C TYR A 69 -21.04 -4.27 2.01
N ASP A 70 -20.44 -3.94 3.14
CA ASP A 70 -19.69 -4.84 4.02
C ASP A 70 -20.58 -5.67 4.94
N THR A 71 -21.81 -5.20 5.20
CA THR A 71 -22.83 -5.91 6.00
C THR A 71 -23.84 -6.67 5.13
N VAL A 72 -23.99 -6.28 3.86
CA VAL A 72 -24.87 -6.95 2.90
C VAL A 72 -24.19 -8.20 2.35
N GLN A 73 -24.85 -9.34 2.55
CA GLN A 73 -24.42 -10.65 2.07
C GLN A 73 -25.20 -11.02 0.81
N SER A 74 -24.45 -11.33 -0.25
CA SER A 74 -24.95 -11.91 -1.49
C SER A 74 -24.57 -13.39 -1.56
N TYR A 75 -25.26 -14.14 -2.41
CA TYR A 75 -25.06 -15.59 -2.53
C TYR A 75 -24.75 -15.96 -3.97
N ILE A 76 -23.70 -16.75 -4.13
CA ILE A 76 -23.30 -17.34 -5.40
C ILE A 76 -23.39 -18.86 -5.32
N LEU A 77 -23.39 -19.53 -6.47
CA LEU A 77 -23.34 -20.99 -6.55
C LEU A 77 -21.91 -21.44 -6.83
N CYS A 78 -21.30 -22.16 -5.89
CA CYS A 78 -19.99 -22.79 -6.03
C CYS A 78 -20.16 -24.30 -6.07
N ASP A 79 -19.81 -24.95 -7.17
CA ASP A 79 -19.97 -26.41 -7.35
C ASP A 79 -21.41 -26.87 -7.06
N GLY A 80 -22.39 -26.06 -7.47
CA GLY A 80 -23.82 -26.30 -7.21
C GLY A 80 -24.27 -26.07 -5.76
N LYS A 81 -23.38 -25.64 -4.87
CA LYS A 81 -23.65 -25.32 -3.46
C LYS A 81 -23.70 -23.82 -3.23
N ARG A 82 -24.40 -23.40 -2.19
CA ARG A 82 -24.56 -21.98 -1.84
C ARG A 82 -23.31 -21.47 -1.14
N MET A 83 -22.77 -20.34 -1.58
CA MET A 83 -21.62 -19.69 -0.95
C MET A 83 -21.94 -18.22 -0.68
N LYS A 84 -21.58 -17.73 0.51
CA LYS A 84 -21.75 -16.34 0.93
C LYS A 84 -20.60 -15.49 0.41
N VAL A 85 -20.92 -14.35 -0.19
CA VAL A 85 -19.95 -13.33 -0.59
C VAL A 85 -20.47 -11.94 -0.20
N LYS A 86 -19.56 -11.00 0.02
CA LYS A 86 -19.94 -9.60 0.24
C LYS A 86 -20.41 -8.95 -1.06
N GLU A 87 -21.25 -7.93 -0.96
CA GLU A 87 -21.83 -7.24 -2.11
C GLU A 87 -20.77 -6.69 -3.07
N ASN A 88 -19.66 -6.17 -2.55
CA ASN A 88 -18.61 -5.59 -3.41
C ASN A 88 -17.92 -6.66 -4.29
N LEU A 89 -17.80 -7.87 -3.77
CA LEU A 89 -17.28 -9.00 -4.55
C LEU A 89 -18.32 -9.48 -5.55
N ASN A 90 -19.60 -9.56 -5.17
CA ASN A 90 -20.68 -9.91 -6.09
C ASN A 90 -20.70 -8.96 -7.30
N ASP A 91 -20.57 -7.66 -7.05
CA ASP A 91 -20.52 -6.64 -8.11
C ASP A 91 -19.29 -6.80 -9.01
N ALA A 92 -18.12 -7.07 -8.42
CA ALA A 92 -16.91 -7.34 -9.19
C ALA A 92 -17.10 -8.57 -10.08
N LEU A 93 -17.62 -9.67 -9.54
CA LEU A 93 -17.88 -10.90 -10.28
C LEU A 93 -18.88 -10.68 -11.40
N TRP A 94 -19.95 -9.93 -11.15
CA TRP A 94 -20.95 -9.62 -12.16
C TRP A 94 -20.37 -8.78 -13.30
N GLN A 95 -19.52 -7.80 -12.99
CA GLN A 95 -18.85 -6.96 -13.97
C GLN A 95 -17.77 -7.70 -14.77
N LEU A 96 -17.07 -8.65 -14.15
CA LEU A 96 -16.00 -9.44 -14.77
C LEU A 96 -16.50 -10.70 -15.47
N ARG A 97 -17.78 -11.06 -15.28
CA ARG A 97 -18.39 -12.23 -15.91
C ARG A 97 -18.47 -12.01 -17.42
N GLU A 98 -17.78 -12.87 -18.16
CA GLU A 98 -17.83 -12.90 -19.61
C GLU A 98 -19.09 -13.66 -20.08
N GLN A 99 -19.60 -13.34 -21.27
CA GLN A 99 -20.85 -13.95 -21.76
C GLN A 99 -20.68 -15.38 -22.26
N LYS A 100 -19.47 -15.74 -22.71
CA LYS A 100 -19.21 -17.00 -23.42
C LYS A 100 -18.09 -17.82 -22.80
N ASP A 101 -17.08 -17.15 -22.27
CA ASP A 101 -15.88 -17.80 -21.75
C ASP A 101 -15.86 -17.78 -20.22
N SER A 102 -15.34 -18.85 -19.62
CA SER A 102 -15.10 -18.90 -18.18
C SER A 102 -13.80 -18.17 -17.83
N SER A 103 -13.77 -17.43 -16.73
CA SER A 103 -12.56 -16.75 -16.26
C SER A 103 -12.01 -17.43 -15.00
N ARG A 104 -10.73 -17.85 -15.03
CA ARG A 104 -10.02 -18.35 -13.85
C ARG A 104 -9.43 -17.19 -13.05
N LEU A 105 -9.85 -17.09 -11.81
CA LEU A 105 -9.52 -16.04 -10.86
C LEU A 105 -8.93 -16.64 -9.60
N TRP A 106 -7.99 -15.94 -8.97
CA TRP A 106 -7.68 -16.10 -7.56
C TRP A 106 -8.27 -14.91 -6.80
N ILE A 107 -9.09 -15.20 -5.81
CA ILE A 107 -9.82 -14.21 -5.01
C ILE A 107 -9.63 -14.60 -3.55
N ASP A 108 -8.86 -13.81 -2.80
CA ASP A 108 -8.51 -14.08 -1.40
C ASP A 108 -9.72 -14.48 -0.52
N ALA A 109 -10.83 -13.76 -0.61
CA ALA A 109 -12.02 -14.00 0.21
C ALA A 109 -12.73 -15.35 -0.06
N VAL A 110 -12.47 -15.98 -1.22
CA VAL A 110 -13.16 -17.20 -1.67
C VAL A 110 -12.20 -18.37 -1.86
N CYS A 111 -10.97 -18.10 -2.29
CA CYS A 111 -9.96 -19.14 -2.53
C CYS A 111 -9.30 -19.60 -1.21
N ILE A 112 -9.39 -18.78 -0.16
CA ILE A 112 -8.89 -19.08 1.19
C ILE A 112 -10.09 -19.33 2.10
N ASN A 113 -10.05 -20.41 2.87
CA ASN A 113 -11.00 -20.70 3.92
C ASN A 113 -10.82 -19.72 5.08
N GLN A 114 -11.67 -18.69 5.13
CA GLN A 114 -11.60 -17.62 6.13
C GLN A 114 -11.96 -18.08 7.56
N ALA A 115 -12.41 -19.32 7.73
CA ALA A 115 -12.68 -19.92 9.03
C ALA A 115 -11.51 -20.77 9.58
N ASP A 116 -10.44 -20.96 8.79
CA ASP A 116 -9.25 -21.72 9.18
C ASP A 116 -8.04 -20.78 9.27
N ASP A 117 -7.67 -20.38 10.49
CA ASP A 117 -6.55 -19.47 10.74
C ASP A 117 -5.20 -20.04 10.25
N GLU A 118 -5.00 -21.36 10.29
CA GLU A 118 -3.78 -22.01 9.79
C GLU A 118 -3.73 -21.97 8.26
N GLU A 119 -4.89 -22.12 7.59
CA GLU A 119 -4.98 -21.91 6.15
C GLU A 119 -4.72 -20.45 5.78
N ILE A 120 -5.38 -19.49 6.42
CA ILE A 120 -5.17 -18.05 6.19
C ILE A 120 -3.69 -17.72 6.29
N TYR A 121 -3.05 -18.18 7.36
CA TYR A 121 -1.64 -17.93 7.61
C TYR A 121 -0.72 -18.53 6.53
N ARG A 122 -0.94 -19.79 6.12
CA ARG A 122 -0.18 -20.41 5.02
C ARG A 122 -0.39 -19.68 3.70
N GLN A 123 -1.61 -19.23 3.41
CA GLN A 123 -1.94 -18.51 2.18
C GLN A 123 -1.34 -17.09 2.17
N LEU A 124 -1.30 -16.38 3.31
CA LEU A 124 -0.66 -15.07 3.42
C LEU A 124 0.83 -15.12 3.04
N LYS A 125 1.54 -16.20 3.40
CA LYS A 125 2.93 -16.42 2.96
C LYS A 125 3.06 -16.63 1.45
N LEU A 126 2.02 -17.18 0.81
CA LEU A 126 2.01 -17.41 -0.63
C LEU A 126 1.54 -16.20 -1.44
N MET A 127 0.80 -15.25 -0.86
CA MET A 127 0.24 -14.09 -1.56
C MET A 127 1.24 -13.33 -2.45
N PRO A 128 2.48 -13.05 -2.01
CA PRO A 128 3.46 -12.37 -2.85
C PRO A 128 3.70 -13.15 -4.16
N ARG A 129 3.90 -14.46 -4.04
CA ARG A 129 4.09 -15.33 -5.19
C ARG A 129 2.83 -15.47 -6.03
N ILE A 130 1.65 -15.58 -5.43
CA ILE A 130 0.37 -15.67 -6.15
C ILE A 130 0.16 -14.44 -7.05
N TYR A 131 0.41 -13.23 -6.54
CA TYR A 131 0.27 -12.01 -7.33
C TYR A 131 1.36 -11.84 -8.38
N SER A 132 2.59 -12.30 -8.11
CA SER A 132 3.68 -12.30 -9.09
C SER A 132 3.44 -13.32 -10.23
N ASP A 133 2.99 -14.52 -9.89
CA ASP A 133 2.74 -15.63 -10.85
C ASP A 133 1.41 -15.44 -11.61
N ALA A 134 0.51 -14.59 -11.12
CA ALA A 134 -0.72 -14.25 -11.82
C ALA A 134 -0.41 -13.70 -13.21
N SER A 135 -1.12 -14.21 -14.23
CA SER A 135 -0.97 -13.72 -15.61
C SER A 135 -1.42 -12.27 -15.76
N TRP A 136 -2.33 -11.84 -14.90
CA TRP A 136 -2.88 -10.49 -14.86
C TRP A 136 -3.59 -10.25 -13.52
N VAL A 137 -3.34 -9.12 -12.88
CA VAL A 137 -4.18 -8.63 -11.77
C VAL A 137 -5.23 -7.64 -12.23
N VAL A 138 -6.47 -7.91 -11.84
CA VAL A 138 -7.61 -7.02 -12.04
C VAL A 138 -7.87 -6.25 -10.74
N ILE A 139 -7.70 -4.94 -10.77
CA ILE A 139 -8.01 -4.04 -9.66
C ILE A 139 -9.46 -3.59 -9.78
N TRP A 140 -10.27 -3.88 -8.77
CA TRP A 140 -11.66 -3.46 -8.68
C TRP A 140 -11.81 -2.34 -7.64
N LEU A 141 -12.18 -1.15 -8.14
CA LEU A 141 -12.33 0.07 -7.34
C LEU A 141 -13.78 0.29 -6.84
N GLY A 142 -14.67 -0.69 -7.06
CA GLY A 142 -16.10 -0.60 -6.78
C GLY A 142 -16.93 -0.16 -7.99
N LYS A 143 -18.25 -0.17 -7.83
CA LYS A 143 -19.19 0.37 -8.84
C LYS A 143 -18.89 1.85 -9.14
N GLU A 144 -19.16 2.23 -10.37
CA GLU A 144 -19.07 3.64 -10.77
C GLU A 144 -20.15 4.47 -10.07
N ASP A 145 -19.77 5.70 -9.73
CA ASP A 145 -20.64 6.73 -9.17
C ASP A 145 -20.79 7.91 -10.15
N SER A 146 -21.64 8.88 -9.80
CA SER A 146 -21.89 10.06 -10.63
C SER A 146 -20.64 10.90 -10.93
N SER A 147 -19.60 10.82 -10.10
CA SER A 147 -18.34 11.55 -10.27
C SER A 147 -17.26 10.74 -11.00
N THR A 148 -17.42 9.43 -11.12
CA THR A 148 -16.38 8.52 -11.64
C THR A 148 -16.03 8.82 -13.07
N TYR A 149 -17.04 9.03 -13.92
CA TYR A 149 -16.82 9.36 -15.33
C TYR A 149 -16.08 10.69 -15.49
N GLU A 150 -16.54 11.72 -14.78
CA GLU A 150 -15.93 13.06 -14.81
C GLU A 150 -14.48 12.99 -14.32
N ALA A 151 -14.20 12.31 -13.22
CA ALA A 151 -12.85 12.14 -12.69
C ALA A 151 -11.91 11.48 -13.72
N ILE A 152 -12.33 10.39 -14.36
CA ILE A 152 -11.52 9.69 -15.38
C ILE A 152 -11.27 10.62 -16.58
N GLN A 153 -12.30 11.31 -17.08
CA GLN A 153 -12.15 12.24 -18.20
C GLN A 153 -11.19 13.39 -17.88
N VAL A 154 -11.30 13.97 -16.69
CA VAL A 154 -10.43 15.07 -16.25
C VAL A 154 -8.99 14.58 -16.12
N MET A 155 -8.77 13.38 -15.56
CA MET A 155 -7.42 12.81 -15.46
C MET A 155 -6.81 12.60 -16.86
N GLU A 156 -7.55 11.97 -17.77
CA GLU A 156 -7.06 11.71 -19.14
C GLU A 156 -6.81 13.00 -19.93
N LYS A 157 -7.72 13.98 -19.85
CA LYS A 157 -7.58 15.30 -20.48
C LYS A 157 -6.28 16.00 -20.06
N ASN A 158 -5.89 15.86 -18.79
CA ASN A 158 -4.74 16.57 -18.23
C ASN A 158 -3.45 15.72 -18.22
N LYS A 159 -3.47 14.50 -18.78
CA LYS A 159 -2.35 13.54 -18.76
C LYS A 159 -1.06 14.10 -19.37
N GLU A 160 -1.16 14.79 -20.51
CA GLU A 160 0.02 15.33 -21.20
C GLU A 160 0.70 16.45 -20.40
N SER A 161 -0.10 17.37 -19.83
CA SER A 161 0.39 18.42 -18.94
C SER A 161 1.11 17.82 -17.73
N LEU A 162 0.58 16.72 -17.16
CA LEU A 162 1.24 16.01 -16.09
C LEU A 162 2.59 15.43 -16.49
N ILE A 163 2.66 14.74 -17.63
CA ILE A 163 3.88 14.13 -18.15
C ILE A 163 4.95 15.21 -18.38
N ILE A 164 4.60 16.29 -19.07
CA ILE A 164 5.51 17.43 -19.32
C ILE A 164 6.00 18.02 -18.00
N SER A 165 5.09 18.24 -17.05
CA SER A 165 5.45 18.77 -15.74
C SER A 165 6.36 17.82 -14.95
N SER A 166 6.25 16.50 -15.16
CA SER A 166 7.10 15.49 -14.51
C SER A 166 8.48 15.39 -15.17
N MET A 167 8.57 15.57 -16.49
CA MET A 167 9.81 15.47 -17.28
C MET A 167 10.65 16.75 -17.25
N MET A 168 10.03 17.93 -17.31
CA MET A 168 10.73 19.22 -17.32
C MET A 168 11.40 19.58 -15.99
N ARG A 169 11.13 18.81 -14.93
CA ARG A 169 11.72 18.97 -13.58
C ARG A 169 12.91 18.01 -13.34
N GLY A 170 13.69 17.72 -14.39
CA GLY A 170 14.90 16.87 -14.41
C GLY A 170 16.13 17.42 -13.65
N GLY A 171 15.93 18.19 -12.58
CA GLY A 171 17.00 18.66 -11.70
C GLY A 171 16.40 18.97 -10.33
N ASN A 172 16.64 18.08 -9.36
CA ASN A 172 15.92 18.04 -8.08
C ASN A 172 14.43 18.37 -8.23
N ALA A 173 13.63 17.38 -8.66
CA ALA A 173 12.17 17.41 -8.64
C ALA A 173 11.55 17.67 -7.22
N PHE A 174 12.43 17.89 -6.24
CA PHE A 174 12.16 18.14 -4.84
C PHE A 174 12.54 19.53 -4.32
N SER A 175 13.35 20.34 -5.03
CA SER A 175 13.94 21.55 -4.40
C SER A 175 13.70 22.89 -5.09
N ARG A 176 12.94 22.99 -6.18
CA ARG A 176 12.68 24.31 -6.81
C ARG A 176 11.30 24.39 -7.46
N PHE A 177 10.30 24.74 -6.66
CA PHE A 177 9.12 25.44 -7.14
C PHE A 177 9.01 26.74 -6.35
N ASP A 178 9.94 27.66 -6.58
CA ASP A 178 9.66 29.07 -6.33
C ASP A 178 8.65 29.51 -7.41
N CYS A 179 7.43 29.76 -6.96
CA CYS A 179 6.34 30.30 -7.76
C CYS A 179 6.68 31.72 -8.24
N THR A 180 7.29 31.87 -9.41
CA THR A 180 7.32 33.16 -10.14
C THR A 180 7.37 32.98 -11.65
N THR A 181 6.46 32.21 -12.24
CA THR A 181 6.05 32.46 -13.64
C THR A 181 4.57 32.17 -13.79
N GLU A 182 3.78 33.24 -13.79
CA GLU A 182 2.44 33.28 -14.33
C GLU A 182 2.50 32.98 -15.84
N SER A 183 2.41 31.70 -16.21
CA SER A 183 2.03 31.31 -17.57
C SER A 183 0.56 30.92 -17.52
N GLN A 184 -0.28 31.87 -17.92
CA GLN A 184 -1.73 31.77 -18.06
C GLN A 184 -2.10 30.85 -19.24
N SER A 185 -2.35 29.57 -18.97
CA SER A 185 -3.32 28.70 -19.68
C SER A 185 -3.26 27.30 -19.05
N ASP A 186 -4.42 26.72 -18.71
CA ASP A 186 -4.61 25.34 -18.17
C ASP A 186 -4.39 25.10 -16.67
N SER A 187 -4.96 25.94 -15.79
CA SER A 187 -5.20 25.53 -14.40
C SER A 187 -6.54 24.82 -14.26
N MET A 188 -6.52 23.55 -13.83
CA MET A 188 -7.72 22.80 -13.46
C MET A 188 -8.57 23.57 -12.45
N THR A 189 -9.89 23.48 -12.61
CA THR A 189 -10.88 24.11 -11.72
C THR A 189 -10.98 23.38 -10.37
N ASP A 190 -11.48 24.06 -9.34
CA ASP A 190 -11.71 23.45 -8.02
C ASP A 190 -12.66 22.24 -8.09
N ARG A 191 -13.64 22.29 -8.99
CA ARG A 191 -14.57 21.18 -9.25
C ARG A 191 -13.83 19.96 -9.81
N GLU A 192 -12.98 20.16 -10.81
CA GLU A 192 -12.16 19.10 -11.41
C GLU A 192 -11.25 18.43 -10.37
N TRP A 193 -10.65 19.21 -9.47
CA TRP A 193 -9.89 18.65 -8.34
C TRP A 193 -10.76 17.89 -7.35
N HIS A 194 -11.97 18.38 -7.06
CA HIS A 194 -12.89 17.74 -6.12
C HIS A 194 -13.36 16.36 -6.61
N VAL A 195 -13.68 16.22 -7.91
CA VAL A 195 -14.08 14.91 -8.46
C VAL A 195 -12.94 13.91 -8.46
N ILE A 196 -11.71 14.35 -8.73
CA ILE A 196 -10.51 13.50 -8.60
C ILE A 196 -10.27 13.11 -7.15
N ALA A 197 -10.41 14.03 -6.20
CA ALA A 197 -10.30 13.73 -4.78
C ALA A 197 -11.28 12.62 -4.37
N ASN A 198 -12.56 12.78 -4.70
CA ASN A 198 -13.60 11.78 -4.39
C ASN A 198 -13.29 10.42 -5.02
N PHE A 199 -12.68 10.40 -6.21
CA PHE A 199 -12.20 9.18 -6.83
C PHE A 199 -11.07 8.51 -6.03
N LEU A 200 -10.06 9.28 -5.64
CA LEU A 200 -8.88 8.80 -4.92
C LEU A 200 -9.14 8.47 -3.44
N LEU A 201 -10.25 8.94 -2.87
CA LEU A 201 -10.69 8.63 -1.51
C LEU A 201 -11.39 7.27 -1.39
N ARG A 202 -11.54 6.53 -2.50
CA ARG A 202 -12.01 5.13 -2.48
C ARG A 202 -11.10 4.26 -1.61
N THR A 203 -11.71 3.38 -0.84
CA THR A 203 -11.03 2.56 0.18
C THR A 203 -9.88 1.71 -0.36
N TRP A 204 -9.92 1.33 -1.65
CA TRP A 204 -8.84 0.55 -2.26
C TRP A 204 -7.48 1.28 -2.15
N PHE A 205 -7.44 2.59 -2.35
CA PHE A 205 -6.19 3.36 -2.32
C PHE A 205 -5.54 3.42 -0.94
N SER A 206 -6.33 3.30 0.13
CA SER A 206 -5.84 3.36 1.51
C SER A 206 -5.50 2.00 2.10
N ARG A 207 -5.91 0.88 1.49
CA ARG A 207 -5.67 -0.46 2.03
C ARG A 207 -4.18 -0.83 2.04
N LEU A 208 -3.78 -1.57 3.07
CA LEU A 208 -2.40 -2.04 3.23
C LEU A 208 -1.98 -3.04 2.14
N TRP A 209 -2.80 -4.08 1.94
CA TRP A 209 -2.46 -5.22 1.09
C TRP A 209 -2.36 -4.87 -0.40
N THR A 210 -2.95 -3.76 -0.84
CA THR A 210 -2.95 -3.34 -2.25
C THR A 210 -1.57 -3.03 -2.82
N LEU A 211 -0.55 -2.79 -1.97
CA LEU A 211 0.84 -2.65 -2.41
C LEU A 211 1.35 -3.91 -3.11
N GLN A 212 1.15 -5.09 -2.52
CA GLN A 212 1.57 -6.34 -3.14
C GLN A 212 0.79 -6.61 -4.43
N GLU A 213 -0.50 -6.26 -4.41
CA GLU A 213 -1.46 -6.49 -5.49
C GLU A 213 -1.17 -5.63 -6.73
N VAL A 214 -0.52 -4.47 -6.58
CA VAL A 214 -0.19 -3.56 -7.70
C VAL A 214 1.28 -3.60 -8.12
N LEU A 215 2.20 -3.94 -7.20
CA LEU A 215 3.65 -3.86 -7.45
C LEU A 215 4.30 -5.19 -7.89
N LEU A 216 3.74 -6.33 -7.47
CA LEU A 216 4.27 -7.65 -7.83
C LEU A 216 3.86 -8.14 -9.22
N PRO A 217 2.63 -7.90 -9.71
CA PRO A 217 2.24 -8.43 -11.01
C PRO A 217 3.05 -7.83 -12.16
N THR A 218 3.21 -8.60 -13.23
CA THR A 218 3.77 -8.10 -14.50
C THR A 218 2.77 -7.27 -15.30
N ARG A 219 1.47 -7.51 -15.07
CA ARG A 219 0.37 -6.83 -15.76
C ARG A 219 -0.77 -6.54 -14.80
N THR A 220 -1.22 -5.29 -14.77
CA THR A 220 -2.37 -4.83 -13.98
C THR A 220 -3.36 -4.08 -14.85
N THR A 221 -4.66 -4.17 -14.52
CA THR A 221 -5.67 -3.23 -15.02
C THR A 221 -6.68 -2.91 -13.95
N SER A 222 -7.07 -1.66 -13.86
CA SER A 222 -8.09 -1.20 -12.94
C SER A 222 -9.43 -0.95 -13.62
N PHE A 223 -10.50 -1.31 -12.93
CA PHE A 223 -11.88 -1.02 -13.29
C PHE A 223 -12.59 -0.31 -12.14
N CYS A 224 -13.43 0.66 -12.49
CA CYS A 224 -14.45 1.22 -11.60
C CYS A 224 -15.79 1.15 -12.33
N GLY A 225 -16.68 0.27 -11.87
CA GLY A 225 -17.87 -0.12 -12.65
C GLY A 225 -17.46 -0.69 -14.00
N SER A 226 -18.11 -0.22 -15.06
CA SER A 226 -17.85 -0.64 -16.44
C SER A 226 -16.60 -0.01 -17.07
N ARG A 227 -15.94 0.93 -16.37
CA ARG A 227 -14.88 1.78 -16.93
C ARG A 227 -13.50 1.31 -16.54
N GLN A 228 -12.62 1.18 -17.53
CA GLN A 228 -11.19 0.98 -17.28
C GLN A 228 -10.55 2.30 -16.83
N VAL A 229 -9.63 2.20 -15.87
CA VAL A 229 -8.90 3.34 -15.30
C VAL A 229 -7.41 3.10 -15.45
N ASP A 230 -6.63 4.13 -15.78
CA ASP A 230 -5.17 4.12 -15.67
C ASP A 230 -4.78 4.37 -14.20
N ILE A 231 -4.44 3.31 -13.46
CA ILE A 231 -4.10 3.43 -12.04
C ILE A 231 -2.87 4.31 -11.82
N SER A 232 -1.89 4.26 -12.74
CA SER A 232 -0.64 5.02 -12.66
C SER A 232 -0.93 6.51 -12.76
N LEU A 233 -1.83 6.89 -13.66
CA LEU A 233 -2.30 8.27 -13.80
C LEU A 233 -3.02 8.72 -12.52
N ALA A 234 -3.93 7.91 -11.99
CA ALA A 234 -4.67 8.24 -10.77
C ALA A 234 -3.75 8.50 -9.58
N VAL A 235 -2.77 7.63 -9.33
CA VAL A 235 -1.83 7.79 -8.20
C VAL A 235 -0.88 8.97 -8.38
N LEU A 236 -0.56 9.36 -9.62
CA LEU A 236 0.20 10.59 -9.89
C LEU A 236 -0.61 11.85 -9.52
N PHE A 237 -1.90 11.88 -9.85
CA PHE A 237 -2.79 12.97 -9.42
C PHE A 237 -2.84 13.08 -7.89
N ALA A 238 -2.87 11.96 -7.16
CA ALA A 238 -2.80 11.97 -5.70
C ALA A 238 -1.55 12.70 -5.19
N GLY A 239 -0.39 12.42 -5.79
CA GLY A 239 0.88 13.09 -5.45
C GLY A 239 0.87 14.60 -5.72
N ILE A 240 0.23 15.04 -6.80
CA ILE A 240 0.10 16.45 -7.14
C ILE A 240 -0.84 17.16 -6.16
N MET A 241 -1.93 16.51 -5.79
CA MET A 241 -2.89 17.06 -4.83
C MET A 241 -2.25 17.36 -3.48
N LEU A 242 -1.38 16.45 -3.00
CA LEU A 242 -0.64 16.63 -1.75
C LEU A 242 0.41 17.75 -1.83
N ARG A 243 1.07 17.94 -2.98
CA ARG A 243 2.08 19.00 -3.16
C ARG A 243 1.48 20.40 -3.16
N ASN A 244 0.28 20.56 -3.71
CA ASN A 244 -0.44 21.83 -3.75
C ASN A 244 -1.30 22.06 -2.48
N SER A 245 -0.93 21.44 -1.35
CA SER A 245 -1.75 21.31 -0.15
C SER A 245 -2.21 22.63 0.47
N GLU A 246 -1.56 23.78 0.26
CA GLU A 246 -2.10 25.06 0.75
C GLU A 246 -3.40 25.49 0.03
N LYS A 247 -3.46 25.34 -1.30
CA LYS A 247 -4.69 25.56 -2.10
C LYS A 247 -5.66 24.40 -1.95
N ASN A 248 -5.17 23.16 -1.97
CA ASN A 248 -6.02 21.97 -1.92
C ASN A 248 -6.56 21.65 -0.52
N ARG A 249 -5.95 22.18 0.56
CA ARG A 249 -6.58 22.16 1.89
C ARG A 249 -7.95 22.83 1.85
N ALA A 250 -8.16 23.87 1.04
CA ALA A 250 -9.46 24.53 0.92
C ALA A 250 -10.54 23.59 0.36
N ILE A 251 -10.17 22.73 -0.59
CA ILE A 251 -11.05 21.72 -1.19
C ILE A 251 -11.42 20.65 -0.15
N CYS A 252 -10.46 20.19 0.65
CA CYS A 252 -10.71 19.30 1.79
C CYS A 252 -11.46 19.99 2.95
N LYS A 253 -11.25 21.30 3.18
CA LYS A 253 -11.86 22.11 4.27
C LYS A 253 -13.36 22.33 4.13
N SER A 254 -13.96 22.02 2.97
CA SER A 254 -15.41 21.88 2.87
C SER A 254 -15.96 20.76 3.75
N ALA A 255 -15.09 19.87 4.24
CA ALA A 255 -15.37 18.85 5.24
C ALA A 255 -14.89 19.28 6.65
N ARG A 256 -15.56 18.78 7.69
CA ARG A 256 -15.19 18.99 9.11
C ARG A 256 -13.69 18.67 9.35
N PRO A 257 -13.01 19.30 10.32
CA PRO A 257 -11.55 19.17 10.53
C PRO A 257 -11.01 17.72 10.54
N PHE A 258 -11.72 16.81 11.21
CA PHE A 258 -11.40 15.38 11.26
C PHE A 258 -11.36 14.70 9.88
N ARG A 259 -12.20 15.15 8.94
CA ARG A 259 -12.30 14.60 7.58
C ARG A 259 -11.14 15.05 6.68
N VAL A 260 -10.53 16.21 6.97
CA VAL A 260 -9.37 16.71 6.22
C VAL A 260 -8.15 15.83 6.44
N GLU A 261 -7.89 15.47 7.69
CA GLU A 261 -6.74 14.63 8.04
C GLU A 261 -6.87 13.22 7.45
N LEU A 262 -8.05 12.61 7.55
CA LEU A 262 -8.33 11.31 6.92
C LEU A 262 -8.15 11.37 5.40
N ALA A 263 -8.65 12.43 4.75
CA ALA A 263 -8.49 12.60 3.31
C ALA A 263 -7.02 12.75 2.90
N ILE A 264 -6.22 13.52 3.66
CA ILE A 264 -4.77 13.65 3.43
C ILE A 264 -4.08 12.30 3.58
N ARG A 265 -4.38 11.51 4.63
CA ARG A 265 -3.79 10.18 4.82
C ARG A 265 -4.13 9.23 3.67
N ARG A 266 -5.40 9.21 3.21
CA ARG A 266 -5.82 8.37 2.07
C ARG A 266 -5.17 8.80 0.75
N LEU A 267 -5.05 10.11 0.51
CA LEU A 267 -4.31 10.65 -0.64
C LEU A 267 -2.81 10.32 -0.54
N GLY A 268 -2.23 10.38 0.65
CA GLY A 268 -0.85 9.96 0.96
C GLY A 268 -0.62 8.50 0.58
N ALA A 269 -1.51 7.62 1.03
CA ALA A 269 -1.50 6.22 0.67
C ALA A 269 -1.60 6.02 -0.85
N ALA A 270 -2.52 6.71 -1.53
CA ALA A 270 -2.62 6.66 -2.99
C ALA A 270 -1.32 7.13 -3.68
N ALA A 271 -0.78 8.27 -3.28
CA ALA A 271 0.44 8.86 -3.85
C ALA A 271 1.68 7.97 -3.63
N SER A 272 1.76 7.29 -2.48
CA SER A 272 2.84 6.34 -2.19
C SER A 272 2.89 5.21 -3.23
N VAL A 273 1.75 4.80 -3.79
CA VAL A 273 1.72 3.78 -4.85
C VAL A 273 2.46 4.26 -6.10
N ALA A 274 2.29 5.53 -6.50
CA ALA A 274 3.02 6.12 -7.65
C ALA A 274 4.54 6.05 -7.45
N VAL A 275 4.96 6.30 -6.21
CA VAL A 275 6.35 6.23 -5.77
C VAL A 275 6.90 4.81 -5.91
N TRP A 276 6.16 3.81 -5.43
CA TRP A 276 6.60 2.42 -5.47
C TRP A 276 6.53 1.80 -6.87
N MET A 277 5.58 2.23 -7.70
CA MET A 277 5.46 1.85 -9.10
C MET A 277 6.55 2.46 -10.00
N GLY A 278 7.38 3.37 -9.50
CA GLY A 278 8.39 4.06 -10.33
C GLY A 278 7.82 5.14 -11.25
N CYS A 279 6.57 5.58 -11.02
CA CYS A 279 5.91 6.58 -11.87
C CYS A 279 6.49 8.00 -11.74
N THR A 280 7.43 8.22 -10.82
CA THR A 280 8.05 9.53 -10.56
C THR A 280 9.56 9.47 -10.79
N TRP A 281 10.13 10.41 -11.53
CA TRP A 281 11.58 10.50 -11.69
C TRP A 281 12.22 11.04 -10.38
N PRO A 282 13.37 10.52 -9.90
CA PRO A 282 14.34 9.64 -10.59
C PRO A 282 14.19 8.14 -10.29
N SER A 283 12.98 7.62 -10.04
CA SER A 283 12.85 6.30 -9.38
C SER A 283 12.75 5.08 -10.30
N ASP A 284 13.58 4.08 -10.02
CA ASP A 284 13.53 2.71 -10.57
C ASP A 284 12.79 1.73 -9.62
N GLY A 285 11.84 2.22 -8.81
CA GLY A 285 10.99 1.40 -7.91
C GLY A 285 11.61 1.06 -6.53
N PHE A 286 11.10 0.00 -5.88
CA PHE A 286 11.46 -0.41 -4.50
C PHE A 286 12.98 -0.62 -4.30
N GLY A 287 13.67 -1.20 -5.29
CA GLY A 287 15.09 -1.54 -5.22
C GLY A 287 16.04 -0.34 -5.21
N SER A 288 15.61 0.84 -5.69
CA SER A 288 16.46 2.03 -5.82
C SER A 288 16.25 3.08 -4.72
N ARG A 289 15.31 2.87 -3.78
CA ARG A 289 14.77 3.93 -2.91
C ARG A 289 15.21 3.95 -1.44
N ALA A 290 16.13 3.09 -1.03
CA ALA A 290 16.61 3.12 0.37
C ALA A 290 17.07 4.51 0.86
N PHE A 291 17.60 5.36 -0.03
CA PHE A 291 18.14 6.66 0.36
C PHE A 291 17.84 7.77 -0.64
N LEU A 292 16.56 7.98 -0.99
CA LEU A 292 16.18 9.19 -1.73
C LEU A 292 16.36 10.50 -0.95
N ARG A 293 16.73 10.44 0.34
CA ARG A 293 17.16 11.64 1.06
C ARG A 293 18.46 12.21 0.47
N TYR A 294 19.29 11.39 -0.17
CA TYR A 294 20.60 11.79 -0.69
C TYR A 294 21.04 10.96 -1.91
N HIS A 295 20.49 11.24 -3.10
CA HIS A 295 21.00 10.61 -4.34
C HIS A 295 22.52 10.76 -4.48
N LYS A 296 23.09 11.88 -4.00
CA LYS A 296 24.55 12.09 -3.91
C LYS A 296 25.26 11.07 -3.03
N ILE A 297 24.71 10.72 -1.87
CA ILE A 297 25.28 9.68 -1.00
C ILE A 297 25.26 8.32 -1.70
N ASP A 298 24.25 8.01 -2.51
CA ASP A 298 24.21 6.73 -3.23
C ASP A 298 25.29 6.63 -4.32
N TYR A 299 25.61 7.75 -4.97
CA TYR A 299 26.68 7.82 -5.97
C TYR A 299 28.08 7.99 -5.37
N GLU A 300 28.21 8.67 -4.22
CA GLU A 300 29.50 9.00 -3.58
C GLU A 300 29.92 8.01 -2.49
N LEU A 301 28.97 7.35 -1.81
CA LEU A 301 29.23 6.35 -0.77
C LEU A 301 28.74 4.97 -1.24
N THR A 302 29.65 4.00 -1.33
CA THR A 302 29.31 2.62 -1.70
C THR A 302 28.59 1.91 -0.54
N ILE A 303 27.29 2.14 -0.38
CA ILE A 303 26.47 1.49 0.65
C ILE A 303 26.16 0.04 0.23
N PRO A 304 26.44 -0.97 1.08
CA PRO A 304 26.10 -2.36 0.80
C PRO A 304 24.59 -2.55 0.54
N ARG A 305 24.24 -3.38 -0.46
CA ARG A 305 22.84 -3.65 -0.86
C ARG A 305 21.94 -4.10 0.30
N LYS A 306 22.48 -4.84 1.28
CA LYS A 306 21.72 -5.27 2.48
C LYS A 306 21.18 -4.11 3.31
N PHE A 307 21.95 -3.04 3.49
CA PHE A 307 21.50 -1.87 4.25
C PHE A 307 20.48 -1.06 3.46
N LYS A 308 20.64 -1.01 2.12
CA LYS A 308 19.63 -0.40 1.25
C LYS A 308 18.28 -1.11 1.43
N TRP A 309 18.30 -2.44 1.37
CA TRP A 309 17.10 -3.25 1.56
C TRP A 309 16.46 -3.07 2.95
N LEU A 310 17.26 -3.07 4.03
CA LEU A 310 16.76 -2.87 5.39
C LEU A 310 16.08 -1.50 5.57
N VAL A 311 16.66 -0.44 5.02
CA VAL A 311 16.03 0.89 5.07
C VAL A 311 14.75 0.91 4.27
N ALA A 312 14.74 0.34 3.05
CA ALA A 312 13.53 0.25 2.24
C ALA A 312 12.40 -0.52 2.96
N LEU A 313 12.74 -1.60 3.68
CA LEU A 313 11.79 -2.32 4.53
C LEU A 313 11.26 -1.45 5.67
N GLU A 314 12.13 -0.72 6.37
CA GLU A 314 11.70 0.20 7.43
C GLU A 314 10.76 1.29 6.91
N LEU A 315 11.06 1.86 5.74
CA LEU A 315 10.19 2.84 5.08
C LEU A 315 8.84 2.22 4.71
N LEU A 316 8.85 1.00 4.17
CA LEU A 316 7.62 0.29 3.80
C LEU A 316 6.74 0.01 5.02
N VAL A 317 7.34 -0.41 6.14
CA VAL A 317 6.63 -0.59 7.42
C VAL A 317 6.09 0.73 7.95
N HIS A 318 6.86 1.80 7.83
CA HIS A 318 6.40 3.13 8.24
C HIS A 318 5.19 3.60 7.43
N GLU A 319 5.20 3.41 6.11
CA GLU A 319 4.06 3.69 5.24
C GLU A 319 2.85 2.81 5.55
N ALA A 320 3.09 1.54 5.92
CA ALA A 320 2.04 0.63 6.34
C ALA A 320 1.27 1.15 7.56
N ARG A 321 1.91 1.90 8.47
CA ARG A 321 1.27 2.48 9.66
C ARG A 321 0.07 3.37 9.32
N GLN A 322 0.10 4.09 8.20
CA GLN A 322 -0.98 5.00 7.81
C GLN A 322 -2.10 4.33 7.00
N ARG A 323 -1.88 3.10 6.53
CA ARG A 323 -2.82 2.36 5.66
C ARG A 323 -3.90 1.61 6.44
N GLU A 324 -5.07 1.43 5.86
CA GLU A 324 -6.16 0.70 6.51
C GLU A 324 -5.92 -0.83 6.44
N CYS A 325 -6.10 -1.53 7.57
CA CYS A 325 -6.00 -2.98 7.68
C CYS A 325 -6.95 -3.52 8.76
N SER A 326 -7.41 -4.76 8.63
CA SER A 326 -8.34 -5.36 9.59
C SER A 326 -7.64 -5.86 10.86
N LYS A 327 -6.42 -6.38 10.75
CA LYS A 327 -5.65 -6.89 11.90
C LYS A 327 -4.40 -6.02 12.10
N PRO A 328 -4.13 -5.47 13.30
CA PRO A 328 -2.94 -4.64 13.55
C PRO A 328 -1.60 -5.30 13.22
N LYS A 329 -1.51 -6.64 13.32
CA LYS A 329 -0.33 -7.41 12.92
C LYS A 329 0.03 -7.27 11.44
N ASP A 330 -0.95 -7.01 10.57
CA ASP A 330 -0.74 -6.90 9.13
C ASP A 330 0.20 -5.73 8.78
N LYS A 331 0.27 -4.71 9.63
CA LYS A 331 1.21 -3.57 9.54
C LYS A 331 2.67 -3.99 9.39
N ILE A 332 3.03 -5.15 9.92
CA ILE A 332 4.36 -5.74 9.84
C ILE A 332 4.37 -6.91 8.84
N ILE A 333 3.37 -7.80 8.89
CA ILE A 333 3.32 -8.99 8.04
C ILE A 333 3.28 -8.62 6.56
N ALA A 334 2.46 -7.64 6.16
CA ALA A 334 2.32 -7.30 4.75
C ALA A 334 3.62 -6.71 4.16
N PRO A 335 4.31 -5.74 4.81
CA PRO A 335 5.63 -5.30 4.35
C PRO A 335 6.68 -6.41 4.31
N LEU A 336 6.73 -7.27 5.33
CA LEU A 336 7.70 -8.37 5.37
C LEU A 336 7.47 -9.39 4.25
N ALA A 337 6.22 -9.83 4.06
CA ALA A 337 5.85 -10.73 2.98
C ALA A 337 6.18 -10.16 1.60
N PHE A 338 6.02 -8.86 1.41
CA PHE A 338 6.43 -8.18 0.17
C PHE A 338 7.96 -8.16 0.00
N ALA A 339 8.70 -7.80 1.06
CA ALA A 339 10.13 -7.55 0.99
C ALA A 339 10.97 -8.82 0.77
N ILE A 340 10.45 -9.99 1.15
CA ILE A 340 11.10 -11.30 0.92
C ILE A 340 10.83 -11.88 -0.47
N HIS A 341 10.03 -11.21 -1.30
CA HIS A 341 9.79 -11.68 -2.66
C HIS A 341 11.08 -11.61 -3.47
N GLU A 342 11.40 -12.68 -4.22
CA GLU A 342 12.66 -12.87 -4.98
C GLU A 342 13.08 -11.65 -5.82
N ARG A 343 12.11 -10.92 -6.38
CA ARG A 343 12.34 -9.68 -7.16
C ARG A 343 13.05 -8.57 -6.37
N TYR A 344 12.83 -8.50 -5.06
CA TYR A 344 13.30 -7.41 -4.20
C TYR A 344 14.40 -7.83 -3.24
N VAL A 345 14.68 -9.12 -3.15
CA VAL A 345 15.76 -9.69 -2.35
C VAL A 345 17.13 -9.31 -2.95
N PRO A 346 18.07 -8.80 -2.14
CA PRO A 346 19.46 -8.62 -2.56
C PRO A 346 20.13 -9.96 -2.92
N ASP A 347 20.68 -10.05 -4.14
CA ASP A 347 21.59 -11.14 -4.56
C ASP A 347 22.94 -11.09 -3.80
N THR A 348 22.91 -11.39 -2.51
CA THR A 348 24.10 -11.40 -1.64
C THR A 348 24.06 -12.59 -0.70
N VAL A 349 25.21 -13.22 -0.45
CA VAL A 349 25.33 -14.38 0.47
C VAL A 349 24.83 -14.02 1.89
N ASP A 350 24.99 -12.76 2.30
CA ASP A 350 24.50 -12.22 3.57
C ASP A 350 22.97 -12.20 3.70
N PHE A 351 22.22 -12.31 2.59
CA PHE A 351 20.76 -12.21 2.63
C PHE A 351 20.10 -13.41 3.30
N HIS A 352 20.72 -14.59 3.24
CA HIS A 352 20.15 -15.79 3.85
C HIS A 352 19.90 -15.62 5.36
N TYR A 353 20.74 -14.85 6.05
CA TYR A 353 20.53 -14.51 7.46
C TYR A 353 19.32 -13.59 7.66
N LEU A 354 19.14 -12.59 6.79
CA LEU A 354 17.98 -11.69 6.84
C LEU A 354 16.69 -12.44 6.54
N GLU A 355 16.69 -13.29 5.51
CA GLU A 355 15.58 -14.15 5.12
C GLU A 355 15.17 -15.07 6.27
N THR A 356 16.14 -15.75 6.90
CA THR A 356 15.88 -16.62 8.05
C THR A 356 15.32 -15.83 9.23
N GLY A 357 15.86 -14.63 9.49
CA GLY A 357 15.36 -13.74 10.53
C GLY A 357 13.89 -13.35 10.32
N ILE A 358 13.54 -12.93 9.09
CA ILE A 358 12.16 -12.58 8.71
C ILE A 358 11.25 -13.79 8.76
N GLN A 359 11.71 -14.94 8.28
CA GLN A 359 10.93 -16.17 8.33
C GLN A 359 10.60 -16.53 9.79
N SER A 360 11.54 -16.35 10.72
CA SER A 360 11.29 -16.55 12.16
C SER A 360 10.30 -15.54 12.76
N ILE A 361 10.27 -14.30 12.24
CA ILE A 361 9.28 -13.29 12.63
C ILE A 361 7.90 -13.71 12.11
N LEU A 362 7.85 -14.14 10.87
CA LEU A 362 6.62 -14.56 10.21
C LEU A 362 6.09 -15.87 10.80
N ASP A 363 6.95 -16.77 11.29
CA ASP A 363 6.61 -18.09 11.85
C ASP A 363 5.74 -18.00 13.13
N TYR A 364 4.59 -18.71 13.11
CA TYR A 364 3.62 -18.96 14.19
C TYR A 364 2.57 -17.84 14.48
N PRO A 365 1.37 -18.17 15.03
CA PRO A 365 0.46 -17.19 15.61
C PRO A 365 1.08 -16.53 16.85
N GLN A 366 1.71 -15.38 16.64
CA GLN A 366 2.22 -14.50 17.69
C GLN A 366 1.16 -13.47 18.10
N SER A 367 1.21 -13.00 19.35
CA SER A 367 0.45 -11.80 19.72
C SER A 367 0.96 -10.60 18.93
N THR A 368 0.15 -9.55 18.79
CA THR A 368 0.58 -8.33 18.07
C THR A 368 1.81 -7.71 18.74
N GLU A 369 1.87 -7.73 20.07
CA GLU A 369 2.96 -7.21 20.87
C GLU A 369 4.25 -7.99 20.64
N GLU A 370 4.18 -9.32 20.64
CA GLU A 370 5.35 -10.17 20.40
C GLU A 370 5.91 -9.94 18.99
N LEU A 371 5.02 -9.86 17.99
CA LEU A 371 5.40 -9.57 16.60
C LEU A 371 6.12 -8.23 16.49
N TYR A 372 5.60 -7.19 17.16
CA TYR A 372 6.20 -5.87 17.13
C TYR A 372 7.57 -5.87 17.82
N CYS A 373 7.70 -6.53 18.98
CA CYS A 373 8.97 -6.69 19.67
C CYS A 373 10.01 -7.40 18.81
N LYS A 374 9.63 -8.52 18.19
CA LYS A 374 10.51 -9.31 17.30
C LYS A 374 10.98 -8.51 16.10
N PHE A 375 10.05 -7.80 15.43
CA PHE A 375 10.40 -6.94 14.30
C PHE A 375 11.35 -5.80 14.72
N THR A 376 11.07 -5.10 15.82
CA THR A 376 11.96 -4.03 16.30
C THR A 376 13.34 -4.56 16.66
N HIS A 377 13.41 -5.70 17.34
CA HIS A 377 14.68 -6.36 17.67
C HIS A 377 15.46 -6.79 16.41
N PHE A 378 14.77 -7.35 15.42
CA PHE A 378 15.34 -7.71 14.13
C PHE A 378 15.95 -6.50 13.42
N MET A 379 15.25 -5.37 13.39
CA MET A 379 15.74 -4.13 12.77
C MET A 379 16.98 -3.59 13.48
N ILE A 380 16.97 -3.53 14.83
CA ILE A 380 18.14 -3.10 15.62
C ILE A 380 19.35 -4.01 15.36
N SER A 381 19.13 -5.33 15.40
CA SER A 381 20.19 -6.32 15.21
C SER A 381 20.76 -6.30 13.78
N SER A 382 19.89 -6.11 12.78
CA SER A 382 20.28 -6.17 11.36
C SER A 382 20.88 -4.87 10.85
N MET A 383 20.39 -3.71 11.32
CA MET A 383 20.93 -2.40 10.96
C MET A 383 22.13 -1.97 11.82
N ALA A 384 22.32 -2.61 12.99
CA ALA A 384 23.30 -2.22 14.00
C ALA A 384 23.18 -0.74 14.43
N ASN A 385 21.95 -0.24 14.48
CA ASN A 385 21.62 1.12 14.93
C ASN A 385 20.32 1.14 15.72
N LEU A 386 20.03 2.29 16.35
CA LEU A 386 18.84 2.50 17.17
C LEU A 386 17.82 3.46 16.52
N ASP A 387 17.90 3.70 15.20
CA ASP A 387 17.05 4.69 14.52
C ASP A 387 15.57 4.36 14.66
N ILE A 388 15.21 3.07 14.58
CA ILE A 388 13.83 2.59 14.75
C ILE A 388 13.22 2.96 16.10
N LEU A 389 14.02 3.20 17.15
CA LEU A 389 13.52 3.62 18.45
C LEU A 389 12.97 5.04 18.43
N SER A 390 13.44 5.91 17.53
CA SER A 390 12.87 7.25 17.35
C SER A 390 11.38 7.20 16.96
N ARG A 391 10.95 6.09 16.33
CA ARG A 391 9.58 5.84 15.91
C ARG A 391 8.68 5.34 17.05
N ALA A 392 9.22 5.12 18.25
CA ALA A 392 8.49 4.73 19.44
C ALA A 392 7.80 5.91 20.16
N HIS A 393 7.78 7.09 19.54
CA HIS A 393 7.01 8.22 20.04
C HIS A 393 5.53 7.84 20.18
N ARG A 394 4.98 8.10 21.36
CA ARG A 394 3.57 7.96 21.70
C ARG A 394 2.97 9.35 21.75
N ASN A 395 1.86 9.58 21.06
CA ASN A 395 1.24 10.91 21.06
C ASN A 395 0.56 11.14 22.42
N ASP A 396 0.88 12.26 23.08
CA ASP A 396 0.26 12.65 24.36
C ASP A 396 -1.26 12.93 24.24
N ASP A 397 -1.77 13.08 23.01
CA ASP A 397 -3.17 13.45 22.70
C ASP A 397 -4.20 12.32 22.93
N GLY A 398 -3.79 11.18 23.51
CA GLY A 398 -4.70 10.12 23.93
C GLY A 398 -5.24 9.21 22.82
N GLN A 399 -4.80 9.36 21.57
CA GLN A 399 -5.16 8.47 20.45
C GLN A 399 -4.48 7.08 20.51
N ASP A 400 -3.39 6.94 21.27
CA ASP A 400 -2.75 5.63 21.54
C ASP A 400 -3.59 4.74 22.49
N ARG A 401 -4.72 5.24 23.02
CA ARG A 401 -5.59 4.48 23.95
C ARG A 401 -6.62 3.58 23.27
N ASP A 402 -6.75 3.63 21.94
CA ASP A 402 -7.82 2.92 21.22
C ASP A 402 -7.54 1.42 21.01
N ILE A 403 -6.32 0.94 21.28
CA ILE A 403 -6.01 -0.49 21.26
C ILE A 403 -5.26 -0.87 22.53
N ASP A 404 -5.81 -1.80 23.30
CA ASP A 404 -5.28 -2.33 24.57
C ASP A 404 -4.04 -3.22 24.36
N LEU A 405 -3.00 -2.69 23.70
CA LEU A 405 -1.73 -3.39 23.47
C LEU A 405 -0.71 -2.96 24.53
N SER A 406 -0.24 -3.92 25.34
CA SER A 406 0.77 -3.68 26.37
C SER A 406 2.19 -3.71 25.77
N LEU A 407 2.52 -2.70 24.96
CA LEU A 407 3.83 -2.60 24.32
C LEU A 407 4.90 -2.05 25.28
N PRO A 408 6.12 -2.61 25.29
CA PRO A 408 7.27 -1.99 25.96
C PRO A 408 7.52 -0.57 25.45
N SER A 409 8.11 0.29 26.29
CA SER A 409 8.33 1.72 25.96
C SER A 409 9.25 1.95 24.76
N TRP A 410 10.11 0.99 24.44
CA TRP A 410 11.05 1.07 23.32
C TRP A 410 10.47 0.53 22.00
N VAL A 411 9.30 -0.11 22.02
CA VAL A 411 8.68 -0.68 20.82
C VAL A 411 7.77 0.33 20.15
N PRO A 412 7.96 0.63 18.85
CA PRO A 412 7.04 1.48 18.12
C PRO A 412 5.61 0.94 18.05
N PRO A 413 4.58 1.79 18.27
CA PRO A 413 3.19 1.42 18.04
C PRO A 413 2.91 1.41 16.54
N PHE A 414 3.26 0.33 15.84
CA PHE A 414 3.10 0.23 14.37
C PHE A 414 1.63 0.28 13.90
N HIS A 415 0.67 0.11 14.82
CA HIS A 415 -0.76 0.22 14.54
C HIS A 415 -1.24 1.67 14.45
N THR A 416 -0.54 2.62 15.09
CA THR A 416 -0.89 4.04 15.02
C THR A 416 -0.11 4.72 13.90
N ALA A 417 -0.77 5.67 13.23
CA ALA A 417 -0.12 6.51 12.24
C ALA A 417 1.06 7.25 12.90
N GLY A 418 2.24 7.17 12.29
CA GLY A 418 3.39 7.94 12.77
C GLY A 418 3.13 9.45 12.69
N SER A 419 3.61 10.20 13.69
CA SER A 419 3.52 11.67 13.75
C SER A 419 4.30 12.37 12.62
N THR A 420 5.35 11.71 12.11
CA THR A 420 6.06 12.08 10.90
C THR A 420 5.71 11.06 9.83
N SER A 421 4.93 11.38 8.80
CA SER A 421 4.96 10.58 7.58
C SER A 421 6.39 10.68 7.03
N LEU A 422 7.05 9.55 6.78
CA LEU A 422 8.35 9.61 6.13
C LEU A 422 8.18 10.04 4.67
N ILE A 423 7.00 9.79 4.09
CA ILE A 423 6.52 10.50 2.92
C ILE A 423 6.37 12.00 3.18
N ASP A 424 5.96 12.51 4.35
CA ASP A 424 5.95 13.97 4.58
C ASP A 424 7.38 14.54 4.68
N GLU A 425 8.35 13.80 5.20
CA GLU A 425 9.74 14.22 5.17
C GLU A 425 10.35 14.10 3.76
N LEU A 426 10.07 13.02 3.04
CA LEU A 426 10.49 12.81 1.65
C LEU A 426 9.74 13.72 0.66
N LEU A 427 8.52 14.16 0.99
CA LEU A 427 7.65 14.98 0.15
C LEU A 427 7.66 16.47 0.49
N PHE A 428 8.05 16.87 1.71
CA PHE A 428 7.90 18.25 2.17
C PHE A 428 9.09 18.81 2.97
N THR A 429 10.11 18.02 3.38
CA THR A 429 11.27 18.61 4.08
C THR A 429 12.41 18.95 3.13
N GLN A 430 12.76 20.25 3.09
CA GLN A 430 13.92 20.82 2.37
C GLN A 430 15.29 20.45 3.00
N TYR A 431 15.38 19.37 3.77
CA TYR A 431 16.57 19.08 4.56
C TYR A 431 17.62 18.32 3.73
N ASP A 432 18.61 19.07 3.23
CA ASP A 432 19.79 18.57 2.53
C ASP A 432 20.95 18.38 3.53
N ALA A 433 21.01 17.25 4.26
CA ALA A 433 22.16 16.95 5.13
C ALA A 433 23.50 16.85 4.38
N ALA A 434 23.52 16.62 3.06
CA ALA A 434 24.77 16.61 2.31
C ALA A 434 25.44 18.00 2.32
N LYS A 435 24.65 19.09 2.31
CA LYS A 435 25.17 20.47 2.53
C LYS A 435 25.77 20.72 3.92
N HIS A 436 25.42 19.90 4.91
CA HIS A 436 25.90 20.02 6.28
C HIS A 436 27.08 19.10 6.58
N LEU A 437 27.25 18.00 5.83
CA LEU A 437 28.40 17.10 5.93
C LEU A 437 29.69 17.71 5.34
N ASP A 438 29.57 18.57 4.33
CA ASP A 438 30.71 19.33 3.75
C ASP A 438 31.11 20.57 4.55
N ARG A 439 30.40 20.90 5.64
CA ARG A 439 30.78 22.01 6.52
C ARG A 439 31.53 21.43 7.71
N PRO A 440 32.80 21.82 7.95
CA PRO A 440 33.48 21.45 9.18
C PRO A 440 32.63 21.90 10.36
N TYR A 441 32.42 20.99 11.32
CA TYR A 441 31.66 21.23 12.53
C TYR A 441 32.28 22.40 13.31
N GLN A 442 31.78 23.62 13.11
CA GLN A 442 32.10 24.76 13.97
C GLN A 442 31.20 24.70 15.21
N GLY A 443 31.42 23.67 16.03
CA GLY A 443 30.91 23.67 17.38
C GLY A 443 31.55 24.83 18.13
N LYS A 444 30.75 25.83 18.54
CA LYS A 444 31.15 26.68 19.65
C LYS A 444 31.29 25.76 20.86
N LEU A 445 32.54 25.41 21.18
CA LEU A 445 32.93 24.99 22.51
C LEU A 445 32.52 26.13 23.45
N THR A 446 31.34 26.03 24.05
CA THR A 446 31.06 26.76 25.28
C THR A 446 32.00 26.20 26.33
N GLU A 447 33.13 26.89 26.53
CA GLU A 447 34.00 26.68 27.67
C GLU A 447 33.15 26.76 28.94
N TYR A 448 32.84 25.61 29.53
CA TYR A 448 32.42 25.52 30.92
C TYR A 448 33.61 25.98 31.77
N ARG A 449 33.65 27.29 32.08
CA ARG A 449 34.54 27.81 33.13
C ARG A 449 34.17 27.14 34.44
N HIS A 450 35.02 26.22 34.88
CA HIS A 450 35.08 25.80 36.27
C HIS A 450 35.22 27.04 37.15
N LYS A 451 34.18 27.33 37.97
CA LYS A 451 34.34 28.20 39.13
C LYS A 451 35.31 27.51 40.08
N GLN A 452 36.52 28.03 40.19
CA GLN A 452 37.40 27.71 41.31
C GLN A 452 36.74 28.20 42.61
N PRO A 453 36.88 27.47 43.73
CA PRO A 453 36.44 27.96 45.03
C PRO A 453 37.41 29.05 45.49
N THR A 454 36.87 30.22 45.84
CA THR A 454 37.59 31.26 46.56
C THR A 454 38.02 30.73 47.93
N GLN A 455 39.33 30.61 48.15
CA GLN A 455 39.96 30.60 49.46
C GLN A 455 40.78 31.87 49.62
N SER A 456 40.29 32.78 50.47
CA SER A 456 40.99 33.58 51.48
C SER A 456 40.14 34.79 51.84
#